data_AF-A0A1C4LRY0-F1
#
_entry.id   AF-A0A1C4LRY0-F1
#
_cell.length_a   1.000
_cell.length_b   1.000
_cell.length_c   1.000
_cell.angle_alpha   90.00
_cell.angle_beta   90.00
_cell.angle_gamma   90.00
#
_symmetry.space_group_name_H-M   'P 1'
#
loop_
_entity.id
_entity.type
_entity.pdbx_description
1 polymer ?
#
loop_
_entity_poly.entity_id
_entity_poly.type
_entity_poly.pdbx_seq_one_letter_code
_entity_poly.pdbx_strand_id
1 'polypeptide(L)'
;MRQPVTRRLQAALATLALAAAAGGIVLTAPEASAAAGSATGYATQNGGTTGGAGGQTVRATTGTAIHAALCGRAAADTPIVIEVEGTINHGNTSKVSGSSCNTADGVIELKQISNLTIVGVGGGAVFDQIGIHIRESSNIIIQNVTVKNVKKSGSPTSNGGDAIGMESGVRNVWVDHTTLEASGGESEGYDGLFDMKADTRYVTLSYSILRNSGRGGLVGSSESDVSNGFVTYHHNLYENIDSRAPLLRGGVGHMFNNHYVRINSSGINSRAGARAKVENNYFEDSKDVLGTFYTDAAGYWQADGNTLDNVTWSSPGEDNNPAGPAMESTTTVSIPYAYSADAAGCVPDVVSRTAGAGKGLKVSDGNCTVQPPTEPTPGPTDPTPGPTDPTPGPTDPTPPGGTNLSIGAGSDGSSKASGTSFGHLRDGDLTTYWSPAGSTGHASIKWDSATAVSSVVIREAAGSAGTIGAWRLRDADAGTVLASGDGAGTISFPRTTLRKITFEIVGSTGSPRIAEFETYAG
;
A
#
# COMPACT_ATOMS: atom_id res chain seq x y z
N MET A 1 35.96 -85.96 31.88
CA MET A 1 36.86 -84.82 32.15
C MET A 1 36.02 -83.54 32.19
N ARG A 2 36.01 -82.89 33.36
CA ARG A 2 35.80 -81.46 33.67
C ARG A 2 34.62 -80.68 33.04
N GLN A 3 33.64 -80.34 33.88
CA GLN A 3 32.83 -79.10 33.80
C GLN A 3 33.74 -77.84 34.04
N PRO A 4 33.29 -76.61 34.43
CA PRO A 4 31.98 -75.90 34.39
C PRO A 4 32.10 -74.38 34.02
N VAL A 5 31.02 -73.61 34.27
CA VAL A 5 30.98 -72.26 34.92
C VAL A 5 30.58 -71.05 34.06
N THR A 6 29.42 -70.51 34.44
CA THR A 6 28.99 -69.11 34.37
C THR A 6 29.88 -68.17 35.19
N ARG A 7 30.34 -67.05 34.63
CA ARG A 7 30.67 -65.85 35.42
C ARG A 7 30.28 -64.57 34.70
N ARG A 8 29.37 -63.83 35.33
CA ARG A 8 29.19 -62.38 35.16
C ARG A 8 30.44 -61.66 35.67
N LEU A 9 30.84 -60.61 34.98
CA LEU A 9 31.62 -59.50 35.55
C LEU A 9 31.13 -58.22 34.90
N GLN A 10 30.47 -57.38 35.71
CA GLN A 10 30.29 -55.97 35.43
C GLN A 10 31.63 -55.27 35.65
N ALA A 11 32.04 -54.43 34.71
CA ALA A 11 32.98 -53.35 34.97
C ALA A 11 32.54 -52.14 34.13
N ALA A 12 32.46 -51.00 34.82
CA ALA A 12 31.83 -49.76 34.38
C ALA A 12 32.81 -48.83 33.64
N LEU A 13 32.22 -47.88 32.90
CA LEU A 13 32.72 -46.53 32.58
C LEU A 13 34.01 -46.38 31.74
N ALA A 14 33.83 -45.98 30.48
CA ALA A 14 34.52 -44.82 29.90
C ALA A 14 33.74 -44.30 28.67
N THR A 15 33.23 -43.09 28.81
CA THR A 15 32.64 -42.21 27.81
C THR A 15 33.62 -41.86 26.68
N LEU A 16 33.19 -42.01 25.42
CA LEU A 16 33.60 -41.12 24.33
C LEU A 16 32.53 -41.16 23.23
N ALA A 17 31.61 -40.19 23.31
CA ALA A 17 30.71 -39.88 22.21
C ALA A 17 31.52 -39.12 21.15
N LEU A 18 31.77 -39.75 20.00
CA LEU A 18 32.21 -39.04 18.81
C LEU A 18 30.96 -38.68 17.99
N ALA A 19 30.30 -37.59 18.36
CA ALA A 19 29.28 -36.98 17.51
C ALA A 19 30.01 -36.27 16.36
N ALA A 20 29.97 -36.86 15.17
CA ALA A 20 30.40 -36.21 13.94
C ALA A 20 29.48 -35.01 13.69
N ALA A 21 30.01 -33.80 13.90
CA ALA A 21 29.38 -32.56 13.51
C ALA A 21 29.38 -32.46 11.98
N ALA A 22 28.34 -32.98 11.34
CA ALA A 22 28.00 -32.59 9.97
C ALA A 22 27.43 -31.17 10.05
N GLY A 23 28.26 -30.19 9.69
CA GLY A 23 27.87 -28.80 9.55
C GLY A 23 26.78 -28.66 8.48
N GLY A 24 25.52 -28.70 8.89
CA GLY A 24 24.41 -28.25 8.09
C GLY A 24 24.48 -26.73 8.00
N ILE A 25 24.78 -26.22 6.80
CA ILE A 25 24.54 -24.83 6.46
C ILE A 25 23.02 -24.64 6.55
N VAL A 26 22.56 -24.06 7.65
CA VAL A 26 21.19 -23.55 7.72
C VAL A 26 21.20 -22.31 6.83
N LEU A 27 20.70 -22.45 5.60
CA LEU A 27 20.30 -21.28 4.82
C LEU A 27 19.16 -20.63 5.59
N THR A 28 19.45 -19.53 6.28
CA THR A 28 18.43 -18.60 6.75
C THR A 28 17.71 -18.09 5.51
N ALA A 29 16.47 -18.54 5.31
CA ALA A 29 15.60 -17.96 4.31
C ALA A 29 15.40 -16.47 4.64
N PRO A 30 15.34 -15.58 3.64
CA PRO A 30 15.03 -14.18 3.89
C PRO A 30 13.66 -14.07 4.55
N GLU A 31 13.53 -13.13 5.47
CA GLU A 31 12.31 -12.81 6.20
C GLU A 31 11.17 -12.55 5.21
N ALA A 32 9.98 -13.06 5.56
CA ALA A 32 8.77 -12.93 4.77
C ALA A 32 8.36 -11.45 4.69
N SER A 33 8.29 -10.90 3.47
CA SER A 33 7.94 -9.50 3.25
C SER A 33 6.42 -9.34 3.24
N ALA A 34 5.91 -8.46 4.11
CA ALA A 34 4.65 -7.78 3.81
C ALA A 34 4.75 -7.05 2.45
N ALA A 35 3.64 -6.60 1.86
CA ALA A 35 3.71 -5.74 0.67
C ALA A 35 4.76 -4.63 0.89
N ALA A 36 5.68 -4.47 -0.04
CA ALA A 36 6.73 -3.47 0.10
C ALA A 36 6.16 -2.10 -0.29
N GLY A 37 6.38 -1.10 0.57
CA GLY A 37 5.96 0.29 0.36
C GLY A 37 4.53 0.60 0.79
N SER A 38 4.12 1.85 0.54
CA SER A 38 2.78 2.37 0.79
C SER A 38 2.14 2.84 -0.51
N ALA A 39 0.83 2.67 -0.62
CA ALA A 39 0.08 3.20 -1.74
C ALA A 39 0.24 4.73 -1.83
N THR A 40 0.30 5.27 -3.04
CA THR A 40 -0.05 6.66 -3.33
C THR A 40 -1.46 6.66 -3.95
N GLY A 41 -2.11 7.81 -4.11
CA GLY A 41 -3.38 7.85 -4.83
C GLY A 41 -4.61 7.66 -3.95
N TYR A 42 -5.76 7.43 -4.60
CA TYR A 42 -7.03 7.29 -3.91
C TYR A 42 -7.13 6.06 -3.00
N ALA A 43 -6.27 5.04 -3.16
CA ALA A 43 -6.20 3.91 -2.24
C ALA A 43 -5.74 4.32 -0.83
N THR A 44 -5.09 5.49 -0.67
CA THR A 44 -4.72 6.06 0.64
C THR A 44 -5.89 6.73 1.37
N GLN A 45 -6.97 7.03 0.66
CA GLN A 45 -8.13 7.70 1.21
C GLN A 45 -9.06 6.70 1.90
N ASN A 46 -10.13 7.16 2.54
CA ASN A 46 -11.13 6.28 3.17
C ASN A 46 -10.52 5.28 4.19
N GLY A 47 -9.56 5.74 5.00
CA GLY A 47 -8.86 4.90 5.98
C GLY A 47 -7.61 4.18 5.44
N GLY A 48 -7.31 4.29 4.15
CA GLY A 48 -6.09 3.75 3.54
C GLY A 48 -6.19 2.30 3.10
N THR A 49 -5.08 1.78 2.57
CA THR A 49 -4.96 0.39 2.12
C THR A 49 -3.67 -0.19 2.70
N THR A 50 -3.80 -1.17 3.59
CA THR A 50 -2.72 -1.89 4.27
C THR A 50 -2.67 -3.37 3.89
N GLY A 51 -3.67 -3.89 3.18
CA GLY A 51 -3.78 -5.28 2.77
C GLY A 51 -3.72 -6.23 3.96
N GLY A 52 -2.87 -7.25 3.85
CA GLY A 52 -2.65 -8.27 4.86
C GLY A 52 -1.66 -7.92 5.97
N ALA A 53 -1.17 -6.68 6.03
CA ALA A 53 -0.15 -6.28 7.01
C ALA A 53 -0.56 -6.59 8.45
N GLY A 54 0.38 -7.08 9.26
CA GLY A 54 0.14 -7.56 10.63
C GLY A 54 -0.53 -8.94 10.72
N GLY A 55 -0.84 -9.55 9.57
CA GLY A 55 -1.41 -10.89 9.47
C GLY A 55 -0.38 -12.00 9.31
N GLN A 56 -0.89 -13.23 9.15
CA GLN A 56 -0.06 -14.37 8.80
C GLN A 56 0.47 -14.22 7.38
N THR A 57 1.74 -14.59 7.15
CA THR A 57 2.27 -14.77 5.80
C THR A 57 2.32 -16.25 5.44
N VAL A 58 1.83 -16.60 4.25
CA VAL A 58 1.81 -17.97 3.75
C VAL A 58 2.27 -18.01 2.29
N ARG A 59 2.89 -19.14 1.90
CA ARG A 59 3.29 -19.37 0.52
C ARG A 59 2.25 -20.20 -0.23
N ALA A 60 1.99 -19.84 -1.49
CA ALA A 60 1.10 -20.56 -2.39
C ALA A 60 1.74 -20.76 -3.76
N THR A 61 1.73 -22.00 -4.26
CA THR A 61 2.24 -22.36 -5.59
C THR A 61 1.15 -22.84 -6.55
N THR A 62 -0.11 -22.86 -6.09
CA THR A 62 -1.30 -23.29 -6.84
C THR A 62 -2.49 -22.43 -6.45
N GLY A 63 -3.50 -22.33 -7.31
CA GLY A 63 -4.72 -21.59 -6.96
C GLY A 63 -5.48 -22.24 -5.81
N THR A 64 -5.44 -23.58 -5.70
CA THR A 64 -5.98 -24.30 -4.53
C THR A 64 -5.28 -23.90 -3.23
N ALA A 65 -3.96 -23.65 -3.26
CA ALA A 65 -3.24 -23.16 -2.08
C ALA A 65 -3.62 -21.71 -1.71
N ILE A 66 -3.90 -20.86 -2.70
CA ILE A 66 -4.47 -19.52 -2.46
C ILE A 66 -5.84 -19.66 -1.78
N HIS A 67 -6.72 -20.51 -2.30
CA HIS A 67 -8.02 -20.77 -1.66
C HIS A 67 -7.87 -21.34 -0.25
N ALA A 68 -6.95 -22.28 -0.02
CA ALA A 68 -6.69 -22.83 1.31
C ALA A 68 -6.22 -21.77 2.30
N ALA A 69 -5.34 -20.85 1.88
CA ALA A 69 -4.93 -19.71 2.69
C ALA A 69 -6.11 -18.81 3.07
N LEU A 70 -6.95 -18.45 2.10
CA LEU A 70 -8.14 -17.61 2.32
C LEU A 70 -9.16 -18.27 3.25
N CYS A 71 -9.34 -19.60 3.16
CA CYS A 71 -10.29 -20.35 3.98
C CYS A 71 -9.73 -20.78 5.34
N GLY A 72 -8.40 -20.76 5.50
CA GLY A 72 -7.71 -21.23 6.70
C GLY A 72 -7.57 -20.18 7.81
N ARG A 73 -7.84 -18.91 7.51
CA ARG A 73 -7.83 -17.81 8.48
C ARG A 73 -9.05 -17.82 9.39
N ALA A 74 -8.90 -17.24 10.58
CA ALA A 74 -9.92 -17.27 11.65
C ALA A 74 -11.27 -16.65 11.24
N ALA A 75 -11.23 -15.53 10.51
CA ALA A 75 -12.41 -14.83 9.99
C ALA A 75 -12.11 -14.17 8.64
N ALA A 76 -13.16 -13.78 7.90
CA ALA A 76 -13.02 -13.22 6.55
C ALA A 76 -12.30 -11.84 6.51
N ASP A 77 -12.11 -11.21 7.66
CA ASP A 77 -11.40 -9.96 7.89
C ASP A 77 -10.07 -10.16 8.62
N THR A 78 -9.67 -11.40 8.94
CA THR A 78 -8.36 -11.66 9.53
C THR A 78 -7.27 -11.35 8.50
N PRO A 79 -6.30 -10.46 8.79
CA PRO A 79 -5.27 -10.07 7.84
C PRO A 79 -4.42 -11.27 7.40
N ILE A 80 -4.08 -11.31 6.10
CA ILE A 80 -3.23 -12.36 5.53
C ILE A 80 -2.41 -11.87 4.33
N VAL A 81 -1.13 -12.24 4.29
CA VAL A 81 -0.25 -12.07 3.14
C VAL A 81 -0.06 -13.43 2.47
N ILE A 82 -0.35 -13.51 1.18
CA ILE A 82 -0.18 -14.71 0.36
C ILE A 82 0.96 -14.41 -0.63
N GLU A 83 2.13 -14.98 -0.33
CA GLU A 83 3.28 -15.00 -1.20
C GLU A 83 3.08 -16.07 -2.28
N VAL A 84 2.92 -15.64 -3.54
CA VAL A 84 2.68 -16.53 -4.67
C VAL A 84 3.99 -16.77 -5.42
N GLU A 85 4.27 -18.03 -5.74
CA GLU A 85 5.42 -18.43 -6.53
C GLU A 85 5.03 -19.47 -7.59
N GLY A 86 5.47 -19.28 -8.82
CA GLY A 86 5.17 -20.17 -9.94
C GLY A 86 3.88 -19.80 -10.68
N THR A 87 3.27 -20.77 -11.34
CA THR A 87 2.13 -20.55 -12.24
C THR A 87 0.82 -21.03 -11.62
N ILE A 88 -0.15 -20.12 -11.52
CA ILE A 88 -1.54 -20.36 -11.17
C ILE A 88 -2.34 -20.48 -12.46
N ASN A 89 -3.15 -21.54 -12.59
CA ASN A 89 -3.98 -21.78 -13.76
C ASN A 89 -5.22 -22.62 -13.38
N HIS A 90 -6.10 -22.84 -14.35
CA HIS A 90 -7.32 -23.64 -14.19
C HIS A 90 -7.08 -25.03 -13.62
N GLY A 91 -6.02 -25.71 -14.07
CA GLY A 91 -5.73 -27.10 -13.70
C GLY A 91 -5.22 -27.28 -12.27
N ASN A 92 -4.76 -26.21 -11.62
CA ASN A 92 -4.28 -26.22 -10.24
C ASN A 92 -5.12 -25.34 -9.30
N THR A 93 -6.35 -25.02 -9.69
CA THR A 93 -7.28 -24.17 -8.91
C THR A 93 -8.57 -24.92 -8.64
N SER A 94 -8.67 -25.51 -7.45
CA SER A 94 -9.88 -26.17 -6.96
C SER A 94 -10.51 -25.37 -5.83
N LYS A 95 -11.83 -25.49 -5.70
CA LYS A 95 -12.60 -24.87 -4.63
C LYS A 95 -12.14 -25.37 -3.27
N VAL A 96 -11.98 -24.45 -2.32
CA VAL A 96 -11.86 -24.75 -0.89
C VAL A 96 -13.01 -24.08 -0.16
N SER A 97 -13.60 -24.77 0.82
CA SER A 97 -14.72 -24.24 1.60
C SER A 97 -14.30 -23.96 3.03
N GLY A 98 -14.74 -22.84 3.58
CA GLY A 98 -14.49 -22.41 4.96
C GLY A 98 -15.36 -21.22 5.31
N SER A 99 -15.46 -20.88 6.59
CA SER A 99 -16.29 -19.74 7.06
C SER A 99 -15.69 -18.37 6.72
N SER A 100 -14.42 -18.32 6.31
CA SER A 100 -13.65 -17.10 6.05
C SER A 100 -13.41 -16.83 4.55
N CYS A 101 -14.05 -17.58 3.64
CA CYS A 101 -13.81 -17.47 2.21
C CYS A 101 -15.06 -17.80 1.38
N ASN A 102 -15.09 -17.30 0.14
CA ASN A 102 -16.06 -17.66 -0.88
C ASN A 102 -15.31 -17.91 -2.19
N THR A 103 -15.04 -19.18 -2.50
CA THR A 103 -14.18 -19.61 -3.62
C THR A 103 -14.93 -20.55 -4.57
N ALA A 104 -14.39 -20.72 -5.78
CA ALA A 104 -14.93 -21.60 -6.82
C ALA A 104 -13.82 -22.31 -7.60
N ASP A 105 -14.16 -23.40 -8.29
CA ASP A 105 -13.21 -24.16 -9.12
C ASP A 105 -12.78 -23.36 -10.35
N GLY A 106 -11.49 -23.44 -10.71
CA GLY A 106 -10.94 -22.86 -11.94
C GLY A 106 -10.83 -21.33 -11.97
N VAL A 107 -11.14 -20.63 -10.88
CA VAL A 107 -11.11 -19.16 -10.81
C VAL A 107 -10.48 -18.67 -9.51
N ILE A 108 -9.89 -17.47 -9.53
CA ILE A 108 -9.45 -16.77 -8.31
C ILE A 108 -10.45 -15.67 -8.02
N GLU A 109 -11.22 -15.84 -6.95
CA GLU A 109 -12.25 -14.90 -6.52
C GLU A 109 -11.98 -14.42 -5.09
N LEU A 110 -11.88 -13.11 -4.93
CA LEU A 110 -11.70 -12.40 -3.68
C LEU A 110 -13.06 -11.80 -3.31
N LYS A 111 -13.93 -12.66 -2.75
CA LYS A 111 -15.35 -12.36 -2.49
C LYS A 111 -15.65 -12.29 -1.00
N GLN A 112 -16.25 -11.19 -0.55
CA GLN A 112 -16.73 -11.03 0.83
C GLN A 112 -15.59 -11.15 1.86
N ILE A 113 -14.44 -10.58 1.54
CA ILE A 113 -13.23 -10.64 2.34
C ILE A 113 -12.62 -9.26 2.56
N SER A 114 -11.79 -9.13 3.58
CA SER A 114 -10.91 -7.96 3.71
C SER A 114 -9.53 -8.33 4.21
N ASN A 115 -8.62 -7.35 4.16
CA ASN A 115 -7.27 -7.40 4.71
C ASN A 115 -6.39 -8.49 4.06
N LEU A 116 -6.23 -8.39 2.74
CA LEU A 116 -5.47 -9.37 1.96
C LEU A 116 -4.37 -8.69 1.16
N THR A 117 -3.18 -9.29 1.19
CA THR A 117 -2.13 -9.03 0.20
C THR A 117 -1.88 -10.31 -0.61
N ILE A 118 -1.93 -10.22 -1.93
CA ILE A 118 -1.35 -11.22 -2.84
C ILE A 118 -0.09 -10.60 -3.42
N VAL A 119 1.07 -11.23 -3.20
CA VAL A 119 2.36 -10.72 -3.69
C VAL A 119 3.16 -11.81 -4.39
N GLY A 120 3.66 -11.53 -5.59
CA GLY A 120 4.57 -12.44 -6.28
C GLY A 120 5.97 -12.44 -5.66
N VAL A 121 6.56 -13.61 -5.46
CA VAL A 121 7.90 -13.78 -4.86
C VAL A 121 8.76 -14.77 -5.64
N GLY A 122 10.05 -14.88 -5.28
CA GLY A 122 10.96 -15.88 -5.83
C GLY A 122 11.13 -15.75 -7.34
N GLY A 123 10.90 -16.85 -8.07
CA GLY A 123 10.94 -16.88 -9.54
C GLY A 123 9.81 -16.10 -10.24
N GLY A 124 8.91 -15.49 -9.49
CA GLY A 124 7.75 -14.73 -9.99
C GLY A 124 6.43 -15.49 -9.85
N ALA A 125 5.32 -14.75 -9.88
CA ALA A 125 3.97 -15.28 -9.87
C ALA A 125 3.28 -15.01 -11.21
N VAL A 126 2.80 -16.05 -11.87
CA VAL A 126 2.07 -15.94 -13.14
C VAL A 126 0.68 -16.55 -12.99
N PHE A 127 -0.35 -15.77 -13.22
CA PHE A 127 -1.73 -16.20 -13.38
C PHE A 127 -1.98 -16.36 -14.87
N ASP A 128 -1.90 -17.60 -15.36
CA ASP A 128 -2.00 -17.92 -16.78
C ASP A 128 -3.42 -18.36 -17.14
N GLN A 129 -4.06 -17.59 -18.00
CA GLN A 129 -5.44 -17.76 -18.46
C GLN A 129 -6.50 -17.71 -17.35
N ILE A 130 -6.13 -17.27 -16.15
CA ILE A 130 -6.99 -17.15 -14.98
C ILE A 130 -6.91 -15.73 -14.43
N GLY A 131 -8.05 -15.04 -14.32
CA GLY A 131 -8.11 -13.66 -13.81
C GLY A 131 -8.28 -13.62 -12.30
N ILE A 132 -8.11 -12.44 -11.70
CA ILE A 132 -8.42 -12.18 -10.29
C ILE A 132 -9.66 -11.31 -10.21
N HIS A 133 -10.73 -11.80 -9.59
CA HIS A 133 -11.97 -11.05 -9.45
C HIS A 133 -12.23 -10.64 -8.01
N ILE A 134 -12.42 -9.34 -7.75
CA ILE A 134 -12.67 -8.78 -6.42
C ILE A 134 -14.13 -8.34 -6.34
N ARG A 135 -14.85 -8.78 -5.30
CA ARG A 135 -16.25 -8.42 -5.08
C ARG A 135 -16.61 -8.38 -3.61
N GLU A 136 -17.40 -7.40 -3.21
CA GLU A 136 -17.83 -7.16 -1.82
C GLU A 136 -16.65 -7.20 -0.83
N SER A 137 -15.51 -6.65 -1.22
CA SER A 137 -14.25 -6.81 -0.50
C SER A 137 -13.52 -5.49 -0.33
N SER A 138 -12.71 -5.38 0.72
CA SER A 138 -11.97 -4.15 1.00
C SER A 138 -10.58 -4.36 1.57
N ASN A 139 -9.74 -3.33 1.44
CA ASN A 139 -8.36 -3.37 1.91
C ASN A 139 -7.56 -4.53 1.28
N ILE A 140 -7.43 -4.47 -0.05
CA ILE A 140 -6.79 -5.51 -0.87
C ILE A 140 -5.55 -4.94 -1.55
N ILE A 141 -4.43 -5.66 -1.46
CA ILE A 141 -3.21 -5.38 -2.22
C ILE A 141 -2.93 -6.54 -3.18
N ILE A 142 -2.66 -6.23 -4.45
CA ILE A 142 -2.15 -7.17 -5.45
C ILE A 142 -0.86 -6.61 -6.00
N GLN A 143 0.28 -7.25 -5.72
CA GLN A 143 1.60 -6.71 -6.03
C GLN A 143 2.53 -7.72 -6.72
N ASN A 144 3.37 -7.28 -7.66
CA ASN A 144 4.42 -8.12 -8.26
C ASN A 144 3.93 -9.39 -9.00
N VAL A 145 2.71 -9.40 -9.53
CA VAL A 145 2.15 -10.56 -10.25
C VAL A 145 2.02 -10.28 -11.74
N THR A 146 2.19 -11.32 -12.56
CA THR A 146 1.79 -11.30 -13.97
C THR A 146 0.44 -11.98 -14.11
N VAL A 147 -0.54 -11.34 -14.74
CA VAL A 147 -1.82 -11.95 -15.12
C VAL A 147 -1.94 -11.87 -16.63
N LYS A 148 -2.08 -13.01 -17.31
CA LYS A 148 -2.06 -13.04 -18.76
C LYS A 148 -3.14 -13.90 -19.39
N ASN A 149 -3.61 -13.47 -20.56
CA ASN A 149 -4.44 -14.24 -21.48
C ASN A 149 -5.76 -14.76 -20.87
N VAL A 150 -6.38 -13.96 -20.02
CA VAL A 150 -7.68 -14.29 -19.41
C VAL A 150 -8.79 -14.16 -20.45
N LYS A 151 -9.52 -15.25 -20.71
CA LYS A 151 -10.55 -15.27 -21.74
C LYS A 151 -11.95 -15.11 -21.18
N LYS A 152 -12.75 -14.30 -21.88
CA LYS A 152 -14.21 -14.19 -21.73
C LYS A 152 -14.94 -15.26 -22.51
N SER A 153 -14.43 -15.61 -23.69
CA SER A 153 -15.01 -16.59 -24.60
C SER A 153 -13.92 -17.50 -25.20
N GLY A 154 -14.32 -18.67 -25.69
CA GLY A 154 -13.39 -19.77 -25.98
C GLY A 154 -13.11 -20.60 -24.73
N SER A 155 -11.98 -21.30 -24.68
CA SER A 155 -11.60 -22.12 -23.52
C SER A 155 -10.08 -22.01 -23.25
N PRO A 156 -9.66 -22.04 -21.98
CA PRO A 156 -10.50 -21.92 -20.77
C PRO A 156 -10.98 -20.47 -20.54
N THR A 157 -12.14 -20.27 -19.91
CA THR A 157 -12.65 -18.93 -19.52
C THR A 157 -12.47 -18.68 -18.04
N SER A 158 -12.24 -17.43 -17.63
CA SER A 158 -12.14 -17.07 -16.22
C SER A 158 -12.69 -15.66 -15.99
N ASN A 159 -13.49 -15.47 -14.94
CA ASN A 159 -13.83 -14.16 -14.39
C ASN A 159 -14.27 -13.11 -15.41
N GLY A 160 -15.08 -13.52 -16.40
CA GLY A 160 -15.60 -12.62 -17.43
C GLY A 160 -14.57 -12.14 -18.46
N GLY A 161 -13.32 -12.62 -18.40
CA GLY A 161 -12.22 -12.24 -19.29
C GLY A 161 -11.35 -11.09 -18.79
N ASP A 162 -11.65 -10.53 -17.61
CA ASP A 162 -10.87 -9.44 -17.04
C ASP A 162 -9.60 -9.99 -16.38
N ALA A 163 -8.42 -9.39 -16.65
CA ALA A 163 -7.19 -9.81 -15.95
C ALA A 163 -7.30 -9.53 -14.44
N ILE A 164 -7.69 -8.31 -14.08
CA ILE A 164 -8.17 -7.96 -12.75
C ILE A 164 -9.51 -7.23 -12.89
N GLY A 165 -10.57 -7.84 -12.40
CA GLY A 165 -11.92 -7.29 -12.42
C GLY A 165 -12.43 -6.99 -11.01
N MET A 166 -13.09 -5.86 -10.83
CA MET A 166 -13.69 -5.43 -9.57
C MET A 166 -15.16 -5.10 -9.76
N GLU A 167 -16.02 -5.61 -8.89
CA GLU A 167 -17.46 -5.44 -9.02
C GLU A 167 -18.15 -5.42 -7.64
N SER A 168 -19.06 -4.46 -7.41
CA SER A 168 -19.97 -4.41 -6.25
C SER A 168 -19.28 -4.33 -4.89
N GLY A 169 -19.44 -3.22 -4.18
CA GLY A 169 -19.01 -3.09 -2.79
C GLY A 169 -17.49 -3.17 -2.58
N VAL A 170 -16.70 -2.94 -3.63
CA VAL A 170 -15.23 -2.96 -3.55
C VAL A 170 -14.69 -1.61 -3.11
N ARG A 171 -13.85 -1.58 -2.07
CA ARG A 171 -13.26 -0.35 -1.51
C ARG A 171 -11.78 -0.54 -1.18
N ASN A 172 -10.95 0.48 -1.36
CA ASN A 172 -9.56 0.48 -0.88
C ASN A 172 -8.74 -0.69 -1.46
N VAL A 173 -8.43 -0.58 -2.76
CA VAL A 173 -7.64 -1.57 -3.49
C VAL A 173 -6.40 -0.92 -4.08
N TRP A 174 -5.24 -1.52 -3.83
CA TRP A 174 -3.98 -1.11 -4.42
C TRP A 174 -3.42 -2.25 -5.27
N VAL A 175 -3.35 -2.01 -6.58
CA VAL A 175 -2.73 -2.92 -7.53
C VAL A 175 -1.44 -2.27 -8.01
N ASP A 176 -0.32 -2.96 -7.82
CA ASP A 176 0.99 -2.33 -7.94
C ASP A 176 2.02 -3.27 -8.57
N HIS A 177 2.89 -2.75 -9.44
CA HIS A 177 3.96 -3.57 -10.04
C HIS A 177 3.45 -4.86 -10.69
N THR A 178 2.29 -4.79 -11.36
CA THR A 178 1.71 -5.93 -12.04
C THR A 178 1.97 -5.89 -13.54
N THR A 179 2.01 -7.04 -14.19
CA THR A 179 2.00 -7.14 -15.66
C THR A 179 0.71 -7.79 -16.10
N LEU A 180 -0.16 -7.01 -16.73
CA LEU A 180 -1.45 -7.43 -17.24
C LEU A 180 -1.37 -7.50 -18.77
N GLU A 181 -1.61 -8.69 -19.32
CA GLU A 181 -1.38 -8.96 -20.74
C GLU A 181 -2.53 -9.75 -21.36
N ALA A 182 -2.93 -9.37 -22.56
CA ALA A 182 -3.77 -10.18 -23.42
C ALA A 182 -3.03 -10.50 -24.73
N SER A 183 -3.68 -11.26 -25.61
CA SER A 183 -3.17 -11.59 -26.94
C SER A 183 -4.20 -11.21 -28.01
N GLY A 184 -4.76 -10.00 -27.91
CA GLY A 184 -5.81 -9.51 -28.81
C GLY A 184 -6.97 -8.83 -28.08
N GLY A 185 -8.10 -8.72 -28.76
CA GLY A 185 -9.32 -8.09 -28.26
C GLY A 185 -10.50 -9.06 -28.19
N GLU A 186 -11.69 -8.49 -28.29
CA GLU A 186 -12.96 -9.23 -28.14
C GLU A 186 -13.16 -10.28 -29.25
N SER A 187 -12.66 -10.04 -30.47
CA SER A 187 -12.69 -11.02 -31.57
C SER A 187 -11.86 -12.27 -31.28
N GLU A 188 -10.79 -12.15 -30.48
CA GLU A 188 -9.94 -13.27 -30.05
C GLU A 188 -10.39 -13.87 -28.69
N GLY A 189 -11.45 -13.31 -28.10
CA GLY A 189 -12.08 -13.80 -26.87
C GLY A 189 -11.57 -13.17 -25.57
N TYR A 190 -10.83 -12.07 -25.65
CA TYR A 190 -10.33 -11.30 -24.49
C TYR A 190 -11.27 -10.13 -24.15
N ASP A 191 -11.35 -9.72 -22.88
CA ASP A 191 -12.08 -8.51 -22.46
C ASP A 191 -11.12 -7.42 -21.94
N GLY A 192 -11.32 -6.87 -20.74
CA GLY A 192 -10.48 -5.82 -20.17
C GLY A 192 -9.24 -6.35 -19.44
N LEU A 193 -8.22 -5.50 -19.25
CA LEU A 193 -7.12 -5.83 -18.33
C LEU A 193 -7.46 -5.39 -16.90
N PHE A 194 -8.02 -4.20 -16.72
CA PHE A 194 -8.29 -3.63 -15.40
C PHE A 194 -9.68 -2.97 -15.34
N ASP A 195 -10.68 -3.73 -14.90
CA ASP A 195 -12.09 -3.32 -14.96
C ASP A 195 -12.69 -3.07 -13.56
N MET A 196 -13.50 -2.02 -13.43
CA MET A 196 -14.20 -1.61 -12.22
C MET A 196 -15.65 -1.28 -12.54
N LYS A 197 -16.57 -1.94 -11.83
CA LYS A 197 -18.01 -1.88 -12.10
C LYS A 197 -18.78 -1.78 -10.79
N ALA A 198 -20.04 -1.36 -10.91
CA ALA A 198 -21.03 -1.40 -9.83
C ALA A 198 -20.50 -0.82 -8.50
N ASP A 199 -20.33 0.50 -8.45
CA ASP A 199 -19.96 1.28 -7.25
C ASP A 199 -18.53 1.16 -6.71
N THR A 200 -17.59 0.52 -7.41
CA THR A 200 -16.20 0.33 -6.93
C THR A 200 -15.47 1.67 -6.69
N ARG A 201 -14.83 1.85 -5.51
CA ARG A 201 -14.19 3.13 -5.12
C ARG A 201 -12.82 2.98 -4.43
N TYR A 202 -12.04 4.06 -4.45
CA TYR A 202 -10.74 4.16 -3.76
C TYR A 202 -9.72 3.13 -4.27
N VAL A 203 -9.50 3.15 -5.58
CA VAL A 203 -8.59 2.22 -6.25
C VAL A 203 -7.35 2.96 -6.73
N THR A 204 -6.19 2.33 -6.63
CA THR A 204 -4.96 2.79 -7.29
C THR A 204 -4.31 1.67 -8.07
N LEU A 205 -3.98 1.94 -9.34
CA LEU A 205 -3.13 1.12 -10.18
C LEU A 205 -1.81 1.86 -10.41
N SER A 206 -0.70 1.29 -9.94
CA SER A 206 0.60 1.96 -9.99
C SER A 206 1.72 1.06 -10.48
N TYR A 207 2.69 1.65 -11.20
CA TYR A 207 3.89 0.94 -11.64
C TYR A 207 3.58 -0.37 -12.39
N SER A 208 2.45 -0.46 -13.10
CA SER A 208 2.03 -1.67 -13.79
C SER A 208 2.23 -1.57 -15.30
N ILE A 209 2.39 -2.71 -15.95
CA ILE A 209 2.35 -2.83 -17.42
C ILE A 209 0.97 -3.36 -17.81
N LEU A 210 0.32 -2.71 -18.76
CA LEU A 210 -0.91 -3.14 -19.41
C LEU A 210 -0.63 -3.22 -20.91
N ARG A 211 -0.71 -4.42 -21.50
CA ARG A 211 -0.32 -4.57 -22.91
C ARG A 211 -1.07 -5.58 -23.76
N ASN A 212 -0.98 -5.36 -25.07
CA ASN A 212 -1.43 -6.27 -26.13
C ASN A 212 -2.93 -6.62 -26.02
N SER A 213 -3.75 -5.64 -25.64
CA SER A 213 -5.18 -5.83 -25.40
C SER A 213 -6.02 -4.87 -26.23
N GLY A 214 -7.16 -5.34 -26.73
CA GLY A 214 -8.16 -4.45 -27.32
C GLY A 214 -8.77 -3.47 -26.31
N ARG A 215 -8.74 -3.78 -25.01
CA ARG A 215 -9.32 -2.97 -23.93
C ARG A 215 -8.37 -2.90 -22.74
N GLY A 216 -7.88 -1.70 -22.42
CA GLY A 216 -7.01 -1.47 -21.26
C GLY A 216 -7.75 -1.60 -19.93
N GLY A 217 -8.87 -0.90 -19.75
CA GLY A 217 -9.64 -0.95 -18.52
C GLY A 217 -10.87 -0.05 -18.51
N LEU A 218 -11.89 -0.48 -17.78
CA LEU A 218 -13.19 0.16 -17.68
C LEU A 218 -13.46 0.68 -16.26
N VAL A 219 -14.08 1.86 -16.15
CA VAL A 219 -14.69 2.36 -14.90
C VAL A 219 -16.14 2.69 -15.20
N GLY A 220 -17.04 1.85 -14.70
CA GLY A 220 -18.47 1.88 -14.98
C GLY A 220 -18.85 1.10 -16.23
N SER A 221 -19.74 0.12 -16.08
CA SER A 221 -20.15 -0.82 -17.13
C SER A 221 -21.08 -0.21 -18.20
N SER A 222 -21.95 0.73 -17.81
CA SER A 222 -22.94 1.41 -18.66
C SER A 222 -22.99 2.91 -18.36
N GLU A 223 -23.65 3.71 -19.21
CA GLU A 223 -23.84 5.16 -18.98
C GLU A 223 -24.62 5.50 -17.70
N SER A 224 -25.29 4.51 -17.10
CA SER A 224 -25.96 4.63 -15.80
C SER A 224 -25.09 4.19 -14.61
N ASP A 225 -23.97 3.49 -14.85
CA ASP A 225 -23.04 3.01 -13.82
C ASP A 225 -21.97 4.05 -13.49
N VAL A 226 -22.44 5.20 -12.98
CA VAL A 226 -21.63 6.42 -12.75
C VAL A 226 -21.15 6.59 -11.31
N SER A 227 -21.39 5.59 -10.45
CA SER A 227 -21.09 5.63 -9.01
C SER A 227 -19.69 5.10 -8.65
N ASN A 228 -18.91 4.71 -9.66
CA ASN A 228 -17.54 4.21 -9.53
C ASN A 228 -16.53 5.36 -9.37
N GLY A 229 -15.34 5.00 -8.90
CA GLY A 229 -14.29 5.93 -8.51
C GLY A 229 -14.40 6.33 -7.04
N PHE A 230 -13.42 6.98 -6.45
CA PHE A 230 -12.27 7.62 -7.09
C PHE A 230 -11.15 6.64 -7.47
N VAL A 231 -10.46 6.87 -8.59
CA VAL A 231 -9.40 5.98 -9.10
C VAL A 231 -8.13 6.76 -9.45
N THR A 232 -6.97 6.19 -9.14
CA THR A 232 -5.66 6.72 -9.54
C THR A 232 -4.92 5.73 -10.43
N TYR A 233 -4.30 6.23 -11.49
CA TYR A 233 -3.38 5.50 -12.34
C TYR A 233 -2.08 6.27 -12.41
N HIS A 234 -0.97 5.71 -11.95
CA HIS A 234 0.32 6.38 -12.07
C HIS A 234 1.50 5.48 -12.37
N HIS A 235 2.48 6.02 -13.11
CA HIS A 235 3.70 5.31 -13.44
C HIS A 235 3.46 3.98 -14.16
N ASN A 236 2.31 3.83 -14.82
CA ASN A 236 2.00 2.63 -15.59
C ASN A 236 2.53 2.76 -17.02
N LEU A 237 2.88 1.62 -17.62
CA LEU A 237 3.09 1.48 -19.05
C LEU A 237 1.82 0.93 -19.69
N TYR A 238 1.19 1.70 -20.57
CA TYR A 238 0.16 1.23 -21.48
C TYR A 238 0.80 1.02 -22.85
N GLU A 239 0.90 -0.24 -23.29
CA GLU A 239 1.60 -0.59 -24.52
C GLU A 239 0.71 -1.42 -25.45
N ASN A 240 0.53 -1.01 -26.70
CA ASN A 240 -0.28 -1.78 -27.66
C ASN A 240 -1.72 -2.01 -27.18
N ILE A 241 -2.42 -0.92 -26.89
CA ILE A 241 -3.80 -0.97 -26.41
C ILE A 241 -4.69 -0.33 -27.47
N ASP A 242 -5.76 -1.01 -27.90
CA ASP A 242 -6.64 -0.39 -28.89
C ASP A 242 -7.44 0.76 -28.28
N SER A 243 -8.08 0.51 -27.13
CA SER A 243 -8.95 1.49 -26.51
C SER A 243 -9.05 1.34 -24.99
N ARG A 244 -9.73 2.29 -24.34
CA ARG A 244 -10.05 2.28 -22.90
C ARG A 244 -8.78 2.30 -22.06
N ALA A 245 -8.02 3.39 -22.12
CA ALA A 245 -6.76 3.52 -21.37
C ALA A 245 -6.76 4.69 -20.35
N PRO A 246 -7.66 4.73 -19.35
CA PRO A 246 -8.86 3.92 -19.16
C PRO A 246 -10.09 4.56 -19.83
N LEU A 247 -11.22 3.85 -19.79
CA LEU A 247 -12.53 4.44 -20.00
C LEU A 247 -13.17 4.79 -18.65
N LEU A 248 -13.71 6.00 -18.51
CA LEU A 248 -14.30 6.54 -17.28
C LEU A 248 -15.75 6.97 -17.49
N ARG A 249 -16.65 6.48 -16.64
CA ARG A 249 -18.04 6.94 -16.51
C ARG A 249 -18.30 7.49 -15.12
N GLY A 250 -18.75 8.74 -15.04
CA GLY A 250 -18.88 9.44 -13.77
C GLY A 250 -17.57 9.48 -12.96
N GLY A 251 -17.67 9.63 -11.64
CA GLY A 251 -16.51 9.57 -10.74
C GLY A 251 -15.41 10.61 -11.01
N VAL A 252 -14.25 10.39 -10.38
CA VAL A 252 -13.01 11.13 -10.64
C VAL A 252 -11.88 10.14 -10.89
N GLY A 253 -11.15 10.34 -11.98
CA GLY A 253 -9.93 9.62 -12.30
C GLY A 253 -8.73 10.57 -12.25
N HIS A 254 -7.63 10.14 -11.64
CA HIS A 254 -6.36 10.86 -11.68
C HIS A 254 -5.32 10.00 -12.39
N MET A 255 -4.85 10.46 -13.54
CA MET A 255 -3.87 9.79 -14.38
C MET A 255 -2.63 10.67 -14.46
N PHE A 256 -1.54 10.24 -13.82
CA PHE A 256 -0.28 10.99 -13.85
C PHE A 256 0.97 10.14 -14.03
N ASN A 257 1.98 10.68 -14.70
CA ASN A 257 3.24 9.98 -15.01
C ASN A 257 3.08 8.59 -15.63
N ASN A 258 2.00 8.34 -16.37
CA ASN A 258 1.89 7.11 -17.17
C ASN A 258 2.60 7.30 -18.51
N HIS A 259 3.18 6.23 -19.03
CA HIS A 259 3.68 6.16 -20.41
C HIS A 259 2.68 5.39 -21.25
N TYR A 260 2.10 6.07 -22.25
CA TYR A 260 1.20 5.49 -23.23
C TYR A 260 1.93 5.38 -24.55
N VAL A 261 2.16 4.16 -25.03
CA VAL A 261 2.84 3.90 -26.29
C VAL A 261 2.00 2.97 -27.16
N ARG A 262 1.72 3.40 -28.40
CA ARG A 262 0.87 2.66 -29.35
C ARG A 262 -0.53 2.42 -28.82
N ILE A 263 -1.23 3.51 -28.51
CA ILE A 263 -2.69 3.51 -28.35
C ILE A 263 -3.32 3.56 -29.74
N ASN A 264 -3.91 2.45 -30.19
CA ASN A 264 -4.22 2.27 -31.61
C ASN A 264 -5.51 2.99 -32.05
N SER A 265 -6.48 3.16 -31.15
CA SER A 265 -7.76 3.81 -31.46
C SER A 265 -8.05 5.04 -30.60
N SER A 266 -8.11 4.89 -29.27
CA SER A 266 -8.45 5.99 -28.35
C SER A 266 -7.92 5.74 -26.94
N GLY A 267 -7.37 6.75 -26.28
CA GLY A 267 -6.78 6.60 -24.95
C GLY A 267 -7.78 6.77 -23.80
N ILE A 268 -7.54 7.80 -23.00
CA ILE A 268 -8.37 8.20 -21.86
C ILE A 268 -9.73 8.67 -22.38
N ASN A 269 -10.78 7.89 -22.11
CA ASN A 269 -12.14 8.19 -22.53
C ASN A 269 -12.98 8.66 -21.34
N SER A 270 -13.10 9.98 -21.15
CA SER A 270 -13.93 10.60 -20.12
C SER A 270 -15.35 10.79 -20.64
N ARG A 271 -16.34 10.14 -20.04
CA ARG A 271 -17.75 10.22 -20.45
C ARG A 271 -18.74 10.17 -19.28
N ALA A 272 -20.02 10.37 -19.55
CA ALA A 272 -21.11 10.38 -18.56
C ALA A 272 -20.80 11.20 -17.30
N GLY A 273 -20.31 12.43 -17.50
CA GLY A 273 -19.96 13.35 -16.40
C GLY A 273 -18.71 12.98 -15.61
N ALA A 274 -17.89 12.04 -16.10
CA ALA A 274 -16.58 11.75 -15.50
C ALA A 274 -15.69 12.98 -15.47
N ARG A 275 -14.79 13.04 -14.49
CA ARG A 275 -13.79 14.10 -14.37
C ARG A 275 -12.39 13.49 -14.30
N ALA A 276 -11.61 13.69 -15.35
CA ALA A 276 -10.25 13.19 -15.44
C ALA A 276 -9.23 14.30 -15.12
N LYS A 277 -8.38 14.11 -14.13
CA LYS A 277 -7.14 14.89 -13.99
C LYS A 277 -6.04 14.13 -14.74
N VAL A 278 -5.49 14.73 -15.79
CA VAL A 278 -4.53 14.10 -16.70
C VAL A 278 -3.26 14.92 -16.70
N GLU A 279 -2.26 14.55 -15.91
CA GLU A 279 -1.06 15.38 -15.76
C GLU A 279 0.27 14.67 -15.85
N ASN A 280 1.26 15.34 -16.44
CA ASN A 280 2.62 14.85 -16.59
C ASN A 280 2.74 13.43 -17.17
N ASN A 281 1.81 13.01 -18.03
CA ASN A 281 1.90 11.74 -18.76
C ASN A 281 2.72 11.92 -20.04
N TYR A 282 3.28 10.82 -20.54
CA TYR A 282 3.97 10.77 -21.82
C TYR A 282 3.17 9.91 -22.80
N PHE A 283 2.73 10.50 -23.91
CA PHE A 283 2.01 9.82 -24.97
C PHE A 283 2.92 9.72 -26.20
N GLU A 284 3.10 8.52 -26.72
CA GLU A 284 4.03 8.18 -27.80
C GLU A 284 3.32 7.31 -28.85
N ASP A 285 3.52 7.60 -30.13
CA ASP A 285 3.02 6.78 -31.25
C ASP A 285 1.54 6.40 -31.12
N SER A 286 0.71 7.35 -30.69
CA SER A 286 -0.64 7.07 -30.20
C SER A 286 -1.70 7.90 -30.92
N LYS A 287 -2.96 7.45 -30.86
CA LYS A 287 -4.10 8.12 -31.46
C LYS A 287 -5.15 8.50 -30.41
N ASP A 288 -5.71 9.70 -30.54
CA ASP A 288 -6.88 10.17 -29.79
C ASP A 288 -6.75 9.89 -28.28
N VAL A 289 -5.65 10.36 -27.68
CA VAL A 289 -5.21 9.92 -26.35
C VAL A 289 -6.06 10.44 -25.19
N LEU A 290 -6.89 11.47 -25.43
CA LEU A 290 -7.81 12.05 -24.45
C LEU A 290 -9.07 12.57 -25.15
N GLY A 291 -10.25 12.29 -24.59
CA GLY A 291 -11.50 12.89 -25.08
C GLY A 291 -12.73 12.15 -24.57
N THR A 292 -13.84 12.38 -25.27
CA THR A 292 -15.08 11.58 -25.14
C THR A 292 -15.26 10.79 -26.44
N PHE A 293 -15.30 9.46 -26.36
CA PHE A 293 -15.39 8.59 -27.53
C PHE A 293 -16.55 7.61 -27.45
N TYR A 294 -17.14 7.32 -28.61
CA TYR A 294 -18.25 6.39 -28.84
C TYR A 294 -19.54 6.73 -28.08
N THR A 295 -19.76 8.00 -27.76
CA THR A 295 -20.96 8.49 -27.06
C THR A 295 -21.12 10.00 -27.17
N ASP A 296 -22.35 10.49 -27.03
CA ASP A 296 -22.71 11.90 -26.84
C ASP A 296 -22.75 12.32 -25.36
N ALA A 297 -22.71 11.37 -24.42
CA ALA A 297 -22.65 11.63 -22.99
C ALA A 297 -21.26 12.13 -22.58
N ALA A 298 -21.03 13.43 -22.70
CA ALA A 298 -19.74 14.05 -22.44
C ALA A 298 -19.22 13.81 -21.00
N GLY A 299 -17.90 13.66 -20.90
CA GLY A 299 -17.17 13.81 -19.65
C GLY A 299 -16.35 15.09 -19.67
N TYR A 300 -15.51 15.27 -18.66
CA TYR A 300 -14.68 16.44 -18.47
C TYR A 300 -13.26 16.03 -18.12
N TRP A 301 -12.32 16.94 -18.37
CA TRP A 301 -10.93 16.75 -18.01
C TRP A 301 -10.25 18.07 -17.65
N GLN A 302 -9.23 17.95 -16.82
CA GLN A 302 -8.20 18.96 -16.62
C GLN A 302 -6.87 18.33 -17.02
N ALA A 303 -6.23 18.88 -18.05
CA ALA A 303 -4.94 18.43 -18.55
C ALA A 303 -3.84 19.42 -18.20
N ASP A 304 -2.67 18.92 -17.80
CA ASP A 304 -1.50 19.76 -17.46
C ASP A 304 -0.18 19.02 -17.69
N GLY A 305 0.86 19.69 -18.17
CA GLY A 305 2.23 19.15 -18.24
C GLY A 305 2.47 17.85 -19.05
N ASN A 306 1.49 17.36 -19.83
CA ASN A 306 1.64 16.14 -20.63
C ASN A 306 2.56 16.36 -21.84
N THR A 307 3.31 15.32 -22.24
CA THR A 307 4.10 15.31 -23.49
C THR A 307 3.37 14.50 -24.56
N LEU A 308 3.28 15.06 -25.77
CA LEU A 308 2.75 14.41 -26.96
C LEU A 308 3.89 14.18 -27.96
N ASP A 309 4.33 12.95 -28.12
CA ASP A 309 5.29 12.51 -29.12
C ASP A 309 4.58 11.64 -30.18
N ASN A 310 4.64 12.06 -31.44
CA ASN A 310 3.96 11.39 -32.55
C ASN A 310 2.48 11.03 -32.29
N VAL A 311 1.73 11.93 -31.65
CA VAL A 311 0.29 11.73 -31.38
C VAL A 311 -0.57 12.27 -32.52
N THR A 312 -1.51 11.45 -32.99
CA THR A 312 -2.48 11.83 -34.02
C THR A 312 -3.88 12.02 -33.44
N TRP A 313 -4.66 12.89 -34.09
CA TRP A 313 -5.99 13.28 -33.62
C TRP A 313 -7.00 13.23 -34.75
N SER A 314 -8.17 12.65 -34.49
CA SER A 314 -9.33 12.73 -35.38
C SER A 314 -10.00 14.10 -35.28
N SER A 315 -10.81 14.46 -36.28
CA SER A 315 -11.71 15.63 -36.14
C SER A 315 -12.89 15.31 -35.23
N PRO A 316 -13.43 16.28 -34.48
CA PRO A 316 -14.68 16.10 -33.74
C PRO A 316 -15.83 15.66 -34.65
N GLY A 317 -16.61 14.69 -34.19
CA GLY A 317 -17.80 14.15 -34.83
C GLY A 317 -18.97 14.06 -33.85
N GLU A 318 -20.04 13.35 -34.24
CA GLU A 318 -21.25 13.25 -33.40
C GLU A 318 -20.97 12.55 -32.05
N ASP A 319 -20.25 11.43 -32.08
CA ASP A 319 -20.01 10.57 -30.91
C ASP A 319 -18.51 10.44 -30.55
N ASN A 320 -17.64 11.15 -31.27
CA ASN A 320 -16.19 11.13 -31.06
C ASN A 320 -15.65 12.56 -30.99
N ASN A 321 -15.26 12.97 -29.79
CA ASN A 321 -14.84 14.32 -29.45
C ASN A 321 -13.45 14.27 -28.79
N PRO A 322 -12.37 14.12 -29.58
CA PRO A 322 -11.01 14.19 -29.08
C PRO A 322 -10.67 15.57 -28.51
N ALA A 323 -9.84 15.61 -27.47
CA ALA A 323 -9.36 16.86 -26.86
C ALA A 323 -8.43 17.67 -27.77
N GLY A 324 -7.88 17.04 -28.81
CA GLY A 324 -6.98 17.66 -29.77
C GLY A 324 -5.57 17.93 -29.22
N PRO A 325 -4.66 18.44 -30.05
CA PRO A 325 -3.24 18.59 -29.70
C PRO A 325 -2.98 19.60 -28.57
N ALA A 326 -3.90 20.54 -28.34
CA ALA A 326 -3.81 21.48 -27.23
C ALA A 326 -4.26 20.88 -25.88
N MET A 327 -5.01 19.77 -25.92
CA MET A 327 -5.63 19.13 -24.75
C MET A 327 -6.32 20.15 -23.83
N GLU A 328 -7.09 21.09 -24.38
CA GLU A 328 -7.68 22.18 -23.62
C GLU A 328 -8.53 21.64 -22.46
N SER A 329 -8.30 22.16 -21.25
CA SER A 329 -9.05 21.74 -20.07
C SER A 329 -10.51 22.18 -20.17
N THR A 330 -11.43 21.27 -19.88
CA THR A 330 -12.88 21.52 -19.88
C THR A 330 -13.45 21.72 -18.48
N THR A 331 -12.65 21.45 -17.44
CA THR A 331 -13.03 21.65 -16.04
C THR A 331 -11.81 21.85 -15.14
N THR A 332 -12.04 21.95 -13.84
CA THR A 332 -11.00 21.85 -12.79
C THR A 332 -11.32 20.64 -11.90
N VAL A 333 -10.29 19.86 -11.57
CA VAL A 333 -10.39 18.63 -10.78
C VAL A 333 -9.47 18.76 -9.56
N SER A 334 -10.04 18.58 -8.37
CA SER A 334 -9.30 18.60 -7.11
C SER A 334 -8.87 17.20 -6.69
N ILE A 335 -7.59 17.05 -6.32
CA ILE A 335 -6.99 15.80 -5.84
C ILE A 335 -6.74 15.89 -4.34
N PRO A 336 -7.35 15.03 -3.50
CA PRO A 336 -7.36 15.19 -2.04
C PRO A 336 -6.19 14.51 -1.32
N TYR A 337 -5.19 14.01 -2.04
CA TYR A 337 -4.00 13.36 -1.47
C TYR A 337 -2.73 14.03 -1.95
N ALA A 338 -1.66 13.91 -1.17
CA ALA A 338 -0.34 14.35 -1.57
C ALA A 338 0.30 13.34 -2.54
N TYR A 339 1.05 13.85 -3.50
CA TYR A 339 1.84 13.08 -4.46
C TYR A 339 2.97 13.96 -4.98
N SER A 340 4.05 13.31 -5.40
CA SER A 340 5.12 13.94 -6.19
C SER A 340 5.04 13.39 -7.60
N ALA A 341 5.04 14.28 -8.59
CA ALA A 341 4.96 13.89 -9.99
C ALA A 341 6.29 14.20 -10.70
N ASP A 342 6.78 13.22 -11.45
CA ASP A 342 7.91 13.40 -12.36
C ASP A 342 7.57 14.39 -13.48
N ALA A 343 8.60 15.00 -14.07
CA ALA A 343 8.42 15.73 -15.32
C ALA A 343 8.09 14.75 -16.46
N ALA A 344 7.09 15.06 -17.29
CA ALA A 344 6.61 14.14 -18.33
C ALA A 344 7.73 13.60 -19.24
N GLY A 345 8.72 14.43 -19.59
CA GLY A 345 9.81 14.03 -20.50
C GLY A 345 10.71 12.91 -19.99
N CYS A 346 10.77 12.64 -18.68
CA CYS A 346 11.55 11.53 -18.12
C CYS A 346 10.71 10.29 -17.79
N VAL A 347 9.39 10.39 -17.92
CA VAL A 347 8.45 9.31 -17.58
C VAL A 347 8.78 8.00 -18.34
N PRO A 348 9.09 8.00 -19.65
CA PRO A 348 9.47 6.75 -20.33
C PRO A 348 10.66 6.03 -19.67
N ASP A 349 11.69 6.76 -19.26
CA ASP A 349 12.87 6.19 -18.62
C ASP A 349 12.55 5.67 -17.20
N VAL A 350 11.79 6.44 -16.40
CA VAL A 350 11.33 5.99 -15.08
C VAL A 350 10.48 4.72 -15.21
N VAL A 351 9.43 4.76 -16.03
CA VAL A 351 8.47 3.67 -16.22
C VAL A 351 9.15 2.41 -16.76
N SER A 352 10.10 2.51 -17.69
CA SER A 352 10.82 1.34 -18.20
C SER A 352 11.60 0.55 -17.12
N ARG A 353 12.03 1.26 -16.07
CA ARG A 353 12.84 0.73 -14.96
C ARG A 353 12.01 0.27 -13.77
N THR A 354 10.80 0.79 -13.61
CA THR A 354 9.92 0.53 -12.46
C THR A 354 8.74 -0.37 -12.81
N ALA A 355 8.08 -0.16 -13.95
CA ALA A 355 6.79 -0.76 -14.21
C ALA A 355 6.85 -2.27 -14.51
N GLY A 356 5.92 -3.00 -13.89
CA GLY A 356 5.68 -4.43 -14.12
C GLY A 356 6.21 -5.34 -13.02
N ALA A 357 5.81 -6.61 -13.11
CA ALA A 357 6.28 -7.64 -12.20
C ALA A 357 7.78 -7.93 -12.43
N GLY A 358 8.48 -8.33 -11.36
CA GLY A 358 9.90 -8.69 -11.41
C GLY A 358 10.86 -7.51 -11.53
N LYS A 359 10.38 -6.27 -11.30
CA LYS A 359 11.22 -5.05 -11.33
C LYS A 359 11.83 -4.68 -9.97
N GLY A 360 11.64 -5.53 -8.97
CA GLY A 360 12.12 -5.29 -7.61
C GLY A 360 11.36 -4.18 -6.89
N LEU A 361 10.10 -3.93 -7.29
CA LEU A 361 9.19 -2.95 -6.68
C LEU A 361 9.76 -1.53 -6.59
N LYS A 362 10.63 -1.18 -7.53
CA LYS A 362 11.30 0.13 -7.56
C LYS A 362 10.28 1.24 -7.82
N VAL A 363 10.44 2.36 -7.15
CA VAL A 363 9.55 3.51 -7.28
C VAL A 363 10.31 4.75 -7.75
N SER A 364 9.58 5.75 -8.21
CA SER A 364 10.11 7.09 -8.44
C SER A 364 10.10 7.91 -7.14
N ASP A 365 11.03 8.86 -7.00
CA ASP A 365 11.01 9.89 -5.96
C ASP A 365 10.25 11.16 -6.38
N GLY A 366 9.75 11.21 -7.63
CA GLY A 366 9.10 12.38 -8.21
C GLY A 366 10.06 13.42 -8.80
N ASN A 367 11.36 13.10 -8.88
CA ASN A 367 12.40 13.93 -9.49
C ASN A 367 13.15 13.17 -10.59
N CYS A 368 12.44 12.34 -11.35
CA CYS A 368 12.97 11.46 -12.40
C CYS A 368 13.99 10.42 -11.89
N THR A 369 14.01 10.15 -10.59
CA THR A 369 14.99 9.24 -9.97
C THR A 369 14.29 7.97 -9.48
N VAL A 370 14.83 6.83 -9.92
CA VAL A 370 14.34 5.52 -9.51
C VAL A 370 15.10 5.04 -8.28
N GLN A 371 14.37 4.60 -7.28
CA GLN A 371 14.89 4.08 -6.01
C GLN A 371 14.28 2.71 -5.71
N PRO A 372 14.94 1.87 -4.89
CA PRO A 372 14.29 0.68 -4.33
C PRO A 372 13.02 1.07 -3.57
N PRO A 373 12.07 0.14 -3.38
CA PRO A 373 10.96 0.38 -2.46
C PRO A 373 11.54 0.72 -1.08
N THR A 374 10.93 1.68 -0.40
CA THR A 374 11.24 1.92 1.00
C THR A 374 10.83 0.65 1.77
N GLU A 375 11.81 -0.11 2.29
CA GLU A 375 11.50 -1.27 3.12
C GLU A 375 10.71 -0.80 4.35
N PRO A 376 9.67 -1.54 4.78
CA PRO A 376 9.21 -1.43 6.14
C PRO A 376 10.36 -1.92 7.02
N THR A 377 11.03 -1.02 7.74
CA THR A 377 12.11 -1.38 8.66
C THR A 377 11.66 -2.54 9.55
N PRO A 378 12.34 -3.71 9.53
CA PRO A 378 12.05 -4.77 10.48
C PRO A 378 12.16 -4.21 11.89
N GLY A 379 11.11 -4.38 12.70
CA GLY A 379 11.22 -4.11 14.12
C GLY A 379 12.36 -4.95 14.71
N PRO A 380 13.09 -4.48 15.72
CA PRO A 380 14.21 -5.23 16.29
C PRO A 380 13.72 -6.61 16.73
N THR A 381 14.25 -7.67 16.14
CA THR A 381 14.03 -9.04 16.60
C THR A 381 14.59 -9.22 18.00
N ASP A 382 13.75 -9.77 18.88
CA ASP A 382 14.00 -10.11 20.29
C ASP A 382 15.33 -10.88 20.47
N PRO A 383 16.20 -10.55 21.46
CA PRO A 383 17.48 -11.22 21.62
C PRO A 383 17.33 -12.59 22.32
N THR A 384 17.85 -13.64 21.69
CA THR A 384 18.10 -14.95 22.33
C THR A 384 19.28 -14.83 23.32
N PRO A 385 19.32 -15.56 24.46
CA PRO A 385 20.10 -15.14 25.63
C PRO A 385 21.57 -15.64 25.69
N GLY A 386 22.45 -14.70 26.07
CA GLY A 386 23.74 -14.87 26.79
C GLY A 386 25.01 -15.08 25.93
N PRO A 387 26.25 -14.90 26.45
CA PRO A 387 26.66 -14.48 27.81
C PRO A 387 27.72 -13.33 27.88
N THR A 388 27.67 -12.57 28.99
CA THR A 388 28.74 -11.86 29.75
C THR A 388 29.83 -11.01 29.06
N ASP A 389 29.74 -9.71 29.38
CA ASP A 389 30.81 -8.74 29.74
C ASP A 389 31.52 -7.93 28.62
N PRO A 390 31.96 -6.67 28.87
CA PRO A 390 31.47 -5.54 28.11
C PRO A 390 32.61 -4.80 27.38
N THR A 391 32.28 -4.11 26.29
CA THR A 391 33.10 -3.00 25.82
C THR A 391 32.15 -1.90 25.35
N PRO A 392 32.33 -0.63 25.75
CA PRO A 392 31.27 0.36 25.64
C PRO A 392 31.10 0.82 24.19
N GLY A 393 29.91 0.60 23.65
CA GLY A 393 29.41 1.26 22.44
C GLY A 393 28.87 2.68 22.73
N PRO A 394 28.59 3.46 21.67
CA PRO A 394 28.39 4.90 21.75
C PRO A 394 27.09 5.27 22.47
N THR A 395 27.18 6.35 23.25
CA THR A 395 26.17 6.93 24.13
C THR A 395 24.85 7.31 23.45
N ASP A 396 23.74 6.86 24.02
CA ASP A 396 22.42 7.48 23.92
C ASP A 396 22.49 8.96 24.35
N PRO A 397 21.73 9.88 23.73
CA PRO A 397 21.68 11.26 24.18
C PRO A 397 21.01 11.32 25.57
N THR A 398 21.79 11.74 26.56
CA THR A 398 21.35 12.04 27.92
C THR A 398 20.13 12.97 27.90
N PRO A 399 19.07 12.70 28.71
CA PRO A 399 17.98 13.65 28.91
C PRO A 399 18.51 15.03 29.33
N PRO A 400 17.88 16.14 28.93
CA PRO A 400 18.26 17.46 29.43
C PRO A 400 18.20 17.44 30.97
N GLY A 401 19.30 17.85 31.63
CA GLY A 401 19.40 17.81 33.08
C GLY A 401 18.37 18.72 33.76
N GLY A 402 17.71 18.24 34.81
CA GLY A 402 16.76 19.02 35.62
C GLY A 402 15.59 18.19 36.16
N THR A 403 14.79 18.79 37.04
CA THR A 403 13.54 18.19 37.53
C THR A 403 12.47 18.19 36.42
N ASN A 404 11.87 17.05 36.12
CA ASN A 404 10.70 16.96 35.23
C ASN A 404 9.50 17.68 35.88
N LEU A 405 9.10 18.81 35.30
CA LEU A 405 8.03 19.68 35.80
C LEU A 405 6.62 19.17 35.46
N SER A 406 6.51 18.11 34.65
CA SER A 406 5.23 17.48 34.34
C SER A 406 4.72 16.63 35.49
N ILE A 407 5.63 16.06 36.31
CA ILE A 407 5.26 15.27 37.48
C ILE A 407 4.59 16.18 38.52
N GLY A 408 3.32 15.86 38.85
CA GLY A 408 2.50 16.67 39.76
C GLY A 408 1.74 17.84 39.11
N ALA A 409 1.91 18.06 37.79
CA ALA A 409 1.12 19.02 37.03
C ALA A 409 -0.28 18.46 36.66
N GLY A 410 -1.12 19.28 36.05
CA GLY A 410 -2.34 18.83 35.37
C GLY A 410 -2.08 18.45 33.91
N SER A 411 -3.01 17.71 33.30
CA SER A 411 -2.98 17.39 31.87
C SER A 411 -4.36 17.42 31.24
N ASP A 412 -4.44 17.66 29.93
CA ASP A 412 -5.63 17.45 29.11
C ASP A 412 -5.25 17.26 27.64
N GLY A 413 -6.24 17.17 26.74
CA GLY A 413 -6.01 17.00 25.31
C GLY A 413 -7.32 16.99 24.50
N SER A 414 -7.20 16.70 23.20
CA SER A 414 -8.33 16.72 22.26
C SER A 414 -9.35 15.61 22.51
N SER A 415 -8.89 14.37 22.49
CA SER A 415 -9.67 13.14 22.62
C SER A 415 -8.80 12.05 23.26
N LYS A 416 -9.40 10.92 23.63
CA LYS A 416 -8.66 9.78 24.14
C LYS A 416 -9.20 8.47 23.57
N ALA A 417 -8.32 7.59 23.13
CA ALA A 417 -8.68 6.23 22.75
C ALA A 417 -9.15 5.44 23.99
N SER A 418 -10.01 4.44 23.77
CA SER A 418 -10.49 3.56 24.84
C SER A 418 -9.31 2.89 25.56
N GLY A 419 -9.35 2.82 26.88
CA GLY A 419 -8.28 2.23 27.70
C GLY A 419 -7.10 3.16 28.01
N THR A 420 -7.11 4.42 27.55
CA THR A 420 -6.05 5.40 27.84
C THR A 420 -6.54 6.55 28.74
N SER A 421 -5.60 7.29 29.34
CA SER A 421 -5.88 8.42 30.24
C SER A 421 -4.93 9.57 29.96
N PHE A 422 -5.41 10.82 30.11
CA PHE A 422 -4.51 11.97 30.14
C PHE A 422 -3.53 11.90 31.32
N GLY A 423 -3.91 11.18 32.39
CA GLY A 423 -3.05 10.84 33.54
C GLY A 423 -1.68 10.31 33.14
N HIS A 424 -1.68 9.42 32.15
CA HIS A 424 -0.50 8.68 31.71
C HIS A 424 0.61 9.57 31.18
N LEU A 425 0.30 10.75 30.63
CA LEU A 425 1.30 11.68 30.07
C LEU A 425 2.36 12.18 31.06
N ARG A 426 2.21 11.92 32.37
CA ARG A 426 3.05 12.53 33.42
C ARG A 426 3.17 11.69 34.69
N ASP A 427 2.84 10.41 34.62
CA ASP A 427 2.89 9.55 35.81
C ASP A 427 4.27 8.93 36.03
N GLY A 428 5.19 9.12 35.08
CA GLY A 428 6.55 8.60 35.12
C GLY A 428 6.61 7.12 34.74
N ASP A 429 5.52 6.53 34.25
CA ASP A 429 5.44 5.12 33.89
C ASP A 429 5.35 4.92 32.36
N LEU A 430 6.49 4.51 31.78
CA LEU A 430 6.61 4.26 30.34
C LEU A 430 5.78 3.08 29.83
N THR A 431 5.13 2.31 30.71
CA THR A 431 4.24 1.21 30.34
C THR A 431 2.80 1.65 30.13
N THR A 432 2.43 2.84 30.62
CA THR A 432 1.13 3.46 30.34
C THR A 432 1.27 4.52 29.25
N TYR A 433 0.15 4.91 28.63
CA TYR A 433 0.18 5.95 27.59
C TYR A 433 -1.16 6.63 27.39
N TRP A 434 -1.09 7.85 26.87
CA TRP A 434 -2.21 8.53 26.23
C TRP A 434 -2.15 8.33 24.71
N SER A 435 -3.30 8.12 24.09
CA SER A 435 -3.47 8.10 22.63
C SER A 435 -4.69 8.94 22.25
N PRO A 436 -4.62 9.79 21.21
CA PRO A 436 -5.81 10.39 20.66
C PRO A 436 -6.70 9.33 20.01
N ALA A 437 -7.98 9.66 19.77
CA ALA A 437 -8.93 8.76 19.13
C ALA A 437 -8.68 8.55 17.62
N GLY A 438 -7.78 9.33 17.02
CA GLY A 438 -7.39 9.23 15.61
C GLY A 438 -5.87 9.36 15.44
N SER A 439 -5.41 9.54 14.20
CA SER A 439 -3.99 9.73 13.87
C SER A 439 -3.47 11.14 14.19
N THR A 440 -4.35 12.07 14.55
CA THR A 440 -4.00 13.42 14.99
C THR A 440 -4.70 13.74 16.30
N GLY A 441 -4.17 14.74 17.01
CA GLY A 441 -4.71 15.17 18.29
C GLY A 441 -3.69 15.99 19.04
N HIS A 442 -4.06 16.44 20.23
CA HIS A 442 -3.11 17.18 21.06
C HIS A 442 -3.19 16.73 22.51
N ALA A 443 -2.03 16.73 23.16
CA ALA A 443 -1.85 16.53 24.58
C ALA A 443 -1.26 17.80 25.20
N SER A 444 -1.59 18.09 26.45
CA SER A 444 -1.08 19.28 27.15
C SER A 444 -0.69 18.98 28.58
N ILE A 445 0.34 19.68 29.05
CA ILE A 445 0.69 19.81 30.47
C ILE A 445 0.30 21.22 30.93
N LYS A 446 -0.29 21.34 32.12
CA LYS A 446 -0.75 22.61 32.69
C LYS A 446 -0.42 22.76 34.17
N TRP A 447 -0.11 23.99 34.57
CA TRP A 447 0.27 24.36 35.93
C TRP A 447 -0.66 25.45 36.49
N ASP A 448 -0.86 25.43 37.81
CA ASP A 448 -1.73 26.42 38.49
C ASP A 448 -1.14 27.84 38.47
N SER A 449 0.17 27.95 38.28
CA SER A 449 0.91 29.20 38.14
C SER A 449 1.86 29.16 36.95
N ALA A 450 2.23 30.34 36.42
CA ALA A 450 3.07 30.44 35.25
C ALA A 450 4.44 29.81 35.52
N THR A 451 4.84 28.86 34.68
CA THR A 451 6.02 28.02 34.86
C THR A 451 6.97 28.24 33.69
N ALA A 452 8.26 28.42 33.99
CA ALA A 452 9.29 28.63 32.97
C ALA A 452 9.79 27.28 32.44
N VAL A 453 9.67 27.06 31.14
CA VAL A 453 10.07 25.83 30.43
C VAL A 453 10.91 26.22 29.22
N SER A 454 11.96 25.47 28.92
CA SER A 454 12.80 25.67 27.72
C SER A 454 13.06 24.39 26.93
N SER A 455 12.65 23.24 27.46
CA SER A 455 12.63 22.00 26.69
C SER A 455 11.51 21.07 27.14
N VAL A 456 11.11 20.20 26.23
CA VAL A 456 10.20 19.08 26.50
C VAL A 456 10.79 17.79 25.96
N VAL A 457 10.38 16.67 26.53
CA VAL A 457 10.72 15.35 25.99
C VAL A 457 9.42 14.59 25.79
N ILE A 458 9.16 14.21 24.54
CA ILE A 458 8.04 13.33 24.18
C ILE A 458 8.58 11.91 24.12
N ARG A 459 8.08 11.04 25.00
CA ARG A 459 8.41 9.61 25.00
C ARG A 459 7.24 8.84 24.46
N GLU A 460 7.49 8.05 23.42
CA GLU A 460 6.50 7.12 22.91
C GLU A 460 6.45 5.85 23.75
N ALA A 461 5.28 5.23 23.83
CA ALA A 461 5.11 3.95 24.48
C ALA A 461 5.92 2.86 23.76
N ALA A 462 6.28 1.80 24.50
CA ALA A 462 6.92 0.64 23.92
C ALA A 462 6.05 0.08 22.77
N GLY A 463 6.68 -0.18 21.62
CA GLY A 463 6.00 -0.66 20.41
C GLY A 463 5.26 0.40 19.60
N SER A 464 5.36 1.69 19.96
CA SER A 464 4.86 2.81 19.14
C SER A 464 5.95 3.82 18.78
N ALA A 465 7.23 3.52 19.00
CA ALA A 465 8.32 4.39 18.64
C ALA A 465 8.32 4.70 17.13
N GLY A 466 8.45 5.97 16.76
CA GLY A 466 8.39 6.46 15.39
C GLY A 466 6.98 6.64 14.82
N THR A 467 5.93 6.55 15.65
CA THR A 467 4.54 6.74 15.20
C THR A 467 4.22 8.22 15.03
N ILE A 468 4.69 9.06 15.95
CA ILE A 468 4.49 10.52 15.90
C ILE A 468 5.30 11.08 14.72
N GLY A 469 4.60 11.62 13.73
CA GLY A 469 5.18 12.32 12.59
C GLY A 469 5.23 13.82 12.88
N ALA A 470 4.65 14.62 11.99
CA ALA A 470 4.64 16.08 12.12
C ALA A 470 3.88 16.57 13.35
N TRP A 471 4.45 17.54 14.06
CA TRP A 471 3.88 18.15 15.26
C TRP A 471 4.17 19.65 15.38
N ARG A 472 3.41 20.30 16.24
CA ARG A 472 3.61 21.68 16.70
C ARG A 472 3.57 21.73 18.22
N LEU A 473 4.57 22.32 18.84
CA LEU A 473 4.59 22.63 20.27
C LEU A 473 4.11 24.07 20.45
N ARG A 474 3.11 24.29 21.30
CA ARG A 474 2.43 25.58 21.43
C ARG A 474 2.31 26.04 22.87
N ASP A 475 2.39 27.34 23.08
CA ASP A 475 1.79 27.99 24.23
C ASP A 475 0.27 28.02 24.00
N ALA A 476 -0.48 27.30 24.83
CA ALA A 476 -1.91 27.13 24.63
C ALA A 476 -2.70 28.40 24.94
N ASP A 477 -2.22 29.25 25.86
CA ASP A 477 -2.90 30.48 26.26
C ASP A 477 -2.66 31.59 25.22
N ALA A 478 -1.43 31.69 24.73
CA ALA A 478 -1.04 32.69 23.73
C ALA A 478 -1.29 32.24 22.28
N GLY A 479 -1.54 30.94 22.04
CA GLY A 479 -1.71 30.35 20.70
C GLY A 479 -0.43 30.34 19.85
N THR A 480 0.71 30.71 20.42
CA THR A 480 2.00 30.85 19.72
C THR A 480 2.66 29.48 19.56
N VAL A 481 3.19 29.20 18.37
CA VAL A 481 3.98 27.99 18.10
C VAL A 481 5.41 28.22 18.60
N LEU A 482 5.82 27.45 19.61
CA LEU A 482 7.15 27.50 20.24
C LEU A 482 8.18 26.70 19.43
N ALA A 483 7.75 25.58 18.85
CA ALA A 483 8.56 24.73 17.98
C ALA A 483 7.66 23.91 17.04
N SER A 484 8.23 23.37 15.97
CA SER A 484 7.59 22.38 15.10
C SER A 484 8.64 21.41 14.61
N GLY A 485 8.23 20.21 14.25
CA GLY A 485 9.15 19.18 13.77
C GLY A 485 8.43 17.87 13.52
N ASP A 486 9.22 16.82 13.39
CA ASP A 486 8.78 15.46 13.15
C ASP A 486 9.42 14.53 14.18
N GLY A 487 8.72 13.45 14.56
CA GLY A 487 9.24 12.46 15.50
C GLY A 487 9.10 12.86 16.97
N ALA A 488 9.03 11.86 17.85
CA ALA A 488 9.14 12.06 19.28
C ALA A 488 10.61 12.29 19.70
N GLY A 489 10.81 12.82 20.90
CA GLY A 489 12.15 13.07 21.45
C GLY A 489 12.27 14.40 22.19
N THR A 490 13.52 14.85 22.35
CA THR A 490 13.83 16.11 23.04
C THR A 490 13.61 17.29 22.10
N ILE A 491 12.82 18.26 22.54
CA ILE A 491 12.50 19.49 21.80
C ILE A 491 12.93 20.67 22.66
N SER A 492 13.90 21.43 22.16
CA SER A 492 14.38 22.66 22.79
C SER A 492 13.76 23.88 22.13
N PHE A 493 13.44 24.90 22.93
CA PHE A 493 12.86 26.17 22.47
C PHE A 493 13.28 27.31 23.40
N PRO A 494 13.16 28.58 22.97
CA PRO A 494 13.46 29.71 23.85
C PRO A 494 12.70 29.60 25.19
N ARG A 495 13.38 29.87 26.31
CA ARG A 495 12.77 29.79 27.65
C ARG A 495 11.50 30.65 27.69
N THR A 496 10.37 29.99 27.90
CA THR A 496 9.04 30.61 27.86
C THR A 496 8.35 30.37 29.19
N THR A 497 7.67 31.40 29.71
CA THR A 497 6.87 31.32 30.94
C THR A 497 5.40 31.24 30.59
N LEU A 498 4.77 30.09 30.82
CA LEU A 498 3.39 29.81 30.41
C LEU A 498 2.66 28.95 31.45
N ARG A 499 1.32 28.88 31.38
CA ARG A 499 0.51 28.00 32.27
C ARG A 499 0.11 26.69 31.60
N LYS A 500 0.16 26.60 30.27
CA LYS A 500 -0.22 25.38 29.54
C LYS A 500 0.57 25.23 28.24
N ILE A 501 1.29 24.12 28.12
CA ILE A 501 2.04 23.75 26.91
C ILE A 501 1.32 22.62 26.19
N THR A 502 1.15 22.74 24.88
CA THR A 502 0.42 21.75 24.07
C THR A 502 1.32 21.18 22.99
N PHE A 503 1.42 19.84 22.97
CA PHE A 503 2.00 19.09 21.88
C PHE A 503 0.88 18.63 20.94
N GLU A 504 0.82 19.25 19.77
CA GLU A 504 -0.19 18.99 18.74
C GLU A 504 0.40 18.13 17.65
N ILE A 505 -0.10 16.91 17.52
CA ILE A 505 0.24 15.96 16.46
C ILE A 505 -0.59 16.32 15.24
N VAL A 506 0.07 16.83 14.19
CA VAL A 506 -0.56 17.20 12.92
C VAL A 506 -0.42 16.10 11.86
N GLY A 507 0.49 15.15 12.07
CA GLY A 507 0.62 13.94 11.26
C GLY A 507 1.26 12.79 12.04
N SER A 508 0.86 11.56 11.73
CA SER A 508 1.45 10.35 12.30
C SER A 508 1.29 9.18 11.33
N THR A 509 2.13 8.16 11.48
CA THR A 509 2.14 6.94 10.65
C THR A 509 1.28 5.81 11.26
N GLY A 510 0.54 6.09 12.34
CA GLY A 510 -0.29 5.14 13.08
C GLY A 510 -1.13 5.83 14.16
N SER A 511 -1.54 5.12 15.22
CA SER A 511 -2.17 5.74 16.39
C SER A 511 -1.09 6.21 17.37
N PRO A 512 -0.87 7.53 17.54
CA PRO A 512 0.19 8.01 18.42
C PRO A 512 -0.04 7.56 19.87
N ARG A 513 1.01 7.08 20.53
CA ARG A 513 0.95 6.72 21.95
C ARG A 513 2.07 7.44 22.68
N ILE A 514 1.71 8.52 23.36
CA ILE A 514 2.64 9.26 24.21
C ILE A 514 2.60 8.60 25.58
N ALA A 515 3.71 7.95 25.95
CA ALA A 515 3.91 7.46 27.30
C ALA A 515 4.15 8.64 28.24
N GLU A 516 5.14 9.50 27.95
CA GLU A 516 5.44 10.67 28.78
C GLU A 516 5.56 11.94 27.95
N PHE A 517 5.01 13.03 28.50
CA PHE A 517 5.20 14.40 28.04
C PHE A 517 5.95 15.16 29.14
N GLU A 518 7.27 15.07 29.14
CA GLU A 518 8.14 15.66 30.14
C GLU A 518 8.45 17.12 29.80
N THR A 519 8.60 17.95 30.82
CA THR A 519 8.88 19.40 30.66
C THR A 519 10.02 19.80 31.58
N TYR A 520 10.93 20.66 31.10
CA TYR A 520 12.12 21.06 31.83
C TYR A 520 12.37 22.56 31.71
N ALA A 521 12.78 23.18 32.83
CA ALA A 521 13.14 24.59 32.86
C ALA A 521 14.37 24.89 31.99
N GLY A 522 15.29 23.92 31.86
CA GLY A 522 16.63 24.07 31.26
C GLY A 522 17.56 24.96 32.08
#